data_AF-A0AAJ1V6N3-F1
#
_entry.id   AF-A0AAJ1V6N3-F1
#
_cell.length_a   1.000
_cell.length_b   1.000
_cell.length_c   1.000
_cell.angle_alpha   90.00
_cell.angle_beta   90.00
_cell.angle_gamma   90.00
#
_symmetry.space_group_name_H-M   'P 1'
#
loop_
_entity.id
_entity.type
_entity.pdbx_description
1 polymer ?
#
loop_
_entity_poly.entity_id
_entity_poly.type
_entity_poly.pdbx_seq_one_letter_code
_entity_poly.pdbx_strand_id
1 'polypeptide(L)'
;MSLLLPVHTVEWDNYKIFELYGYVYAYVGWMTFPYLDFFCWLGNFTLLFAWIFYRKKTSFYFSILTAILMSLYGLNHLTRLNILGVHEYNLPLFGYWVWLLSPIFMIIHHFKQNKLKSQAI
;
A
#
# COMPACT_ATOMS: atom_id res chain seq x y z
N MET A 1 -2.58 -23.24 -18.19
CA MET A 1 -3.80 -22.44 -17.90
C MET A 1 -3.38 -20.98 -17.85
N SER A 2 -3.57 -20.27 -18.96
CA SER A 2 -3.22 -18.86 -19.10
C SER A 2 -4.33 -18.02 -18.47
N LEU A 3 -4.03 -17.24 -17.43
CA LEU A 3 -4.90 -16.20 -16.89
C LEU A 3 -4.88 -15.00 -17.87
N LEU A 4 -5.47 -15.21 -19.04
CA LEU A 4 -5.90 -14.12 -19.92
C LEU A 4 -7.09 -13.44 -19.24
N LEU A 5 -6.80 -12.47 -18.37
CA LEU A 5 -7.80 -11.49 -17.99
C LEU A 5 -8.21 -10.74 -19.28
N PRO A 6 -9.51 -10.65 -19.58
CA PRO A 6 -9.97 -9.97 -20.78
C PRO A 6 -9.60 -8.49 -20.62
N VAL A 7 -8.63 -8.06 -21.42
CA VAL A 7 -8.34 -6.66 -21.68
C VAL A 7 -9.49 -6.13 -22.52
N HIS A 8 -10.68 -6.03 -21.92
CA HIS A 8 -11.66 -5.09 -22.42
C HIS A 8 -11.07 -3.71 -22.16
N THR A 9 -10.76 -3.04 -23.27
CA THR A 9 -10.50 -1.63 -23.39
C THR A 9 -11.69 -0.84 -22.85
N VAL A 10 -11.84 -0.81 -21.53
CA VAL A 10 -12.64 0.18 -20.84
C VAL A 10 -11.95 1.51 -21.12
N GLU A 11 -12.66 2.57 -21.45
CA GLU A 11 -12.06 3.91 -21.40
C GLU A 11 -11.71 4.18 -19.93
N TRP A 12 -10.45 3.91 -19.58
CA TRP A 12 -9.99 3.90 -18.22
C TRP A 12 -9.79 5.35 -17.78
N ASP A 13 -10.79 5.92 -17.10
CA ASP A 13 -10.56 7.08 -16.25
C ASP A 13 -9.33 6.77 -15.39
N ASN A 14 -8.29 7.61 -15.50
CA ASN A 14 -7.02 7.44 -14.78
C ASN A 14 -7.22 7.11 -13.29
N TYR A 15 -8.31 7.60 -12.69
CA TYR A 15 -8.72 7.32 -11.31
C TYR A 15 -8.98 5.84 -11.01
N LYS A 16 -9.67 5.12 -11.89
CA LYS A 16 -10.00 3.69 -11.70
C LYS A 16 -8.76 2.80 -11.77
N ILE A 17 -7.76 3.21 -12.54
CA ILE A 17 -6.47 2.52 -12.66
C ILE A 17 -5.70 2.57 -11.34
N PHE A 18 -5.60 3.75 -10.71
CA PHE A 18 -4.90 3.90 -9.43
C PHE A 18 -5.56 3.09 -8.31
N GLU A 19 -6.90 3.02 -8.28
CA GLU A 19 -7.64 2.18 -7.33
C GLU A 19 -7.31 0.70 -7.54
N LEU A 20 -7.40 0.19 -8.77
CA LEU A 20 -7.12 -1.21 -9.09
C LEU A 20 -5.69 -1.61 -8.70
N TYR A 21 -4.69 -0.81 -9.11
CA TYR A 21 -3.30 -1.09 -8.79
C TYR A 21 -3.05 -1.09 -7.29
N GLY A 22 -3.61 -0.14 -6.57
CA GLY A 22 -3.43 -0.07 -5.12
C GLY A 22 -3.99 -1.28 -4.36
N TYR A 23 -5.14 -1.84 -4.81
CA TYR A 23 -5.68 -3.09 -4.28
C TYR A 23 -4.79 -4.29 -4.60
N VAL A 24 -4.29 -4.39 -5.84
CA VAL A 24 -3.35 -5.46 -6.24
C VAL A 24 -2.08 -5.41 -5.39
N TYR A 25 -1.54 -4.21 -5.16
CA TYR A 25 -0.35 -4.03 -4.33
C TYR A 25 -0.59 -4.36 -2.85
N ALA A 26 -1.78 -4.07 -2.33
CA ALA A 26 -2.16 -4.51 -0.99
C ALA A 26 -2.17 -6.04 -0.91
N TYR A 27 -2.83 -6.71 -1.86
CA TYR A 27 -2.91 -8.17 -1.90
C TYR A 27 -1.53 -8.84 -2.01
N VAL A 28 -0.66 -8.34 -2.90
CA VAL A 28 0.71 -8.86 -3.06
C VAL A 28 1.52 -8.66 -1.78
N GLY A 29 1.34 -7.53 -1.09
CA GLY A 29 2.00 -7.29 0.19
C GLY A 29 1.57 -8.25 1.29
N TRP A 30 0.27 -8.60 1.37
CA TRP A 30 -0.22 -9.63 2.30
C TRP A 30 0.38 -11.02 2.01
N MET A 31 0.63 -11.34 0.74
CA MET A 31 1.25 -12.61 0.33
C MET A 31 2.77 -12.64 0.51
N THR A 32 3.42 -11.47 0.61
CA THR A 32 4.89 -11.36 0.66
C THR A 32 5.45 -11.79 2.02
N PHE A 33 4.72 -11.59 3.11
CA PHE A 33 5.21 -11.83 4.46
C PHE A 33 4.47 -13.03 5.10
N PRO A 34 5.00 -14.26 4.96
CA PRO A 34 4.38 -15.45 5.56
C PRO A 34 4.47 -15.44 7.10
N TYR A 35 5.46 -14.76 7.66
CA TYR A 35 5.59 -14.51 9.09
C TYR A 35 5.28 -13.04 9.38
N LEU A 36 4.21 -12.81 10.13
CA LEU A 36 3.71 -11.49 10.45
C LEU A 36 4.47 -10.90 11.65
N ASP A 37 5.62 -10.29 11.38
CA ASP A 37 6.23 -9.35 12.34
C ASP A 37 5.17 -8.31 12.73
N PHE A 38 5.12 -7.91 14.00
CA PHE A 38 4.06 -7.04 14.53
C PHE A 38 3.81 -5.78 13.69
N PHE A 39 4.87 -5.18 13.15
CA PHE A 39 4.81 -4.00 12.29
C PHE A 39 4.26 -4.30 10.88
N CYS A 40 4.56 -5.47 10.32
CA CYS A 40 3.94 -5.93 9.08
C CYS A 40 2.44 -6.18 9.28
N TRP A 41 2.07 -6.81 10.39
CA TRP A 41 0.66 -7.02 10.75
C TRP A 41 -0.07 -5.69 10.92
N LEU A 42 0.46 -4.78 11.72
CA LEU A 42 -0.15 -3.47 11.97
C LEU A 42 -0.21 -2.61 10.71
N GLY A 43 0.83 -2.65 9.87
CA GLY A 43 0.85 -2.01 8.56
C GLY A 43 -0.24 -2.55 7.63
N ASN A 44 -0.46 -3.86 7.63
CA ASN A 44 -1.51 -4.50 6.84
C ASN A 44 -2.93 -4.11 7.28
N PHE A 45 -3.18 -4.05 8.59
CA PHE A 45 -4.48 -3.61 9.12
C PHE A 45 -4.75 -2.13 8.83
N THR A 46 -3.74 -1.28 9.04
CA THR A 46 -3.87 0.16 8.74
C THR A 46 -4.07 0.40 7.24
N LEU A 47 -3.40 -0.37 6.38
CA LEU A 47 -3.62 -0.34 4.93
C LEU A 47 -5.05 -0.76 4.56
N LEU A 48 -5.56 -1.84 5.17
CA LEU A 48 -6.93 -2.30 4.93
C LEU A 48 -7.97 -1.23 5.32
N PHE A 49 -7.81 -0.60 6.47
CA PHE A 49 -8.68 0.51 6.89
C PHE A 49 -8.59 1.70 5.93
N ALA A 50 -7.40 2.02 5.44
CA ALA A 50 -7.23 3.07 4.45
C ALA A 50 -8.00 2.75 3.15
N TRP A 51 -8.02 1.49 2.70
CA TRP A 51 -8.79 1.06 1.54
C TRP A 51 -10.30 1.02 1.78
N ILE A 52 -10.76 0.51 2.92
CA ILE A 52 -12.20 0.50 3.28
C ILE A 52 -12.76 1.92 3.27
N PHE A 53 -11.98 2.89 3.73
CA PHE A 53 -12.40 4.29 3.81
C PHE A 53 -11.84 5.16 2.68
N TYR A 54 -11.45 4.59 1.52
CA TYR A 54 -10.68 5.30 0.48
C TYR A 54 -11.32 6.62 -0.02
N ARG A 55 -12.65 6.75 0.03
CA ARG A 55 -13.38 7.97 -0.36
C ARG A 55 -13.42 9.05 0.73
N LYS A 56 -13.02 8.73 1.96
CA LYS A 56 -13.08 9.63 3.12
C LYS A 56 -11.70 10.19 3.44
N LYS A 57 -11.65 11.38 4.05
CA LYS A 57 -10.40 11.99 4.54
C LYS A 57 -9.69 11.10 5.58
N THR A 58 -10.41 10.22 6.27
CA THR A 58 -9.82 9.25 7.21
C THR A 58 -8.83 8.31 6.53
N SER A 59 -9.07 7.93 5.27
CA SER A 59 -8.15 7.08 4.51
C SER A 59 -6.78 7.74 4.29
N PHE A 60 -6.71 9.06 4.13
CA PHE A 60 -5.45 9.77 4.00
C PHE A 60 -4.56 9.59 5.24
N TYR A 61 -5.15 9.75 6.45
CA TYR A 61 -4.42 9.56 7.71
C TYR A 61 -3.97 8.10 7.90
N PHE A 62 -4.84 7.14 7.60
CA PHE A 62 -4.46 5.72 7.64
C PHE A 62 -3.37 5.40 6.63
N SER A 63 -3.40 5.98 5.42
CA SER A 63 -2.38 5.77 4.40
C SER A 63 -1.02 6.32 4.82
N ILE A 64 -0.98 7.49 5.46
CA ILE A 64 0.25 8.06 6.03
C ILE A 64 0.79 7.16 7.14
N LEU A 65 -0.06 6.78 8.09
CA LEU A 65 0.33 5.90 9.20
C LEU A 65 0.90 4.57 8.65
N THR A 66 0.22 4.00 7.67
CA THR A 66 0.66 2.79 6.98
C THR A 66 2.04 2.99 6.36
N ALA A 67 2.25 4.07 5.59
CA ALA A 67 3.54 4.35 4.95
C ALA A 67 4.68 4.49 5.98
N ILE A 68 4.41 5.09 7.14
CA ILE A 68 5.39 5.19 8.23
C ILE A 68 5.72 3.80 8.80
N LEU A 69 4.71 2.99 9.11
CA LEU A 69 4.91 1.64 9.65
C LEU A 69 5.70 0.75 8.71
N MET A 70 5.35 0.77 7.42
CA MET A 70 6.07 0.04 6.38
C MET A 70 7.51 0.55 6.25
N SER A 71 7.72 1.87 6.25
CA SER A 71 9.07 2.45 6.17
C SER A 71 9.93 2.09 7.37
N LEU A 72 9.37 2.07 8.58
CA LEU A 72 10.07 1.64 9.80
C LEU A 72 10.48 0.18 9.71
N TYR A 73 9.61 -0.69 9.18
CA TYR A 73 9.96 -2.09 8.91
C TYR A 73 11.14 -2.19 7.94
N GLY A 74 11.08 -1.49 6.81
CA GLY A 74 12.16 -1.48 5.82
C GLY A 74 13.48 -0.94 6.37
N LEU A 75 13.44 0.15 7.13
CA LEU A 75 14.62 0.71 7.79
C LEU A 75 15.23 -0.28 8.78
N ASN A 76 14.41 -0.91 9.63
CA ASN A 76 14.90 -1.91 10.58
C ASN A 76 15.48 -3.15 9.88
N HIS A 77 14.88 -3.57 8.76
CA HIS A 77 15.38 -4.67 7.92
C HIS A 77 16.75 -4.33 7.30
N LEU A 78 16.87 -3.16 6.66
CA LEU A 78 18.11 -2.70 6.00
C LEU A 78 19.27 -2.47 6.98
N THR A 79 18.97 -1.88 8.14
CA THR A 79 19.97 -1.54 9.16
C THR A 79 20.30 -2.70 10.09
N ARG A 80 19.51 -3.78 10.05
CA ARG A 80 19.62 -4.93 10.96
C ARG A 80 19.65 -4.54 12.43
N LEU A 81 18.96 -3.45 12.79
CA LEU A 81 19.03 -2.86 14.13
C LEU A 81 18.42 -3.76 15.23
N ASN A 82 17.75 -4.86 14.88
CA ASN A 82 17.08 -5.79 15.81
C ASN A 82 16.12 -5.12 16.81
N ILE A 83 15.67 -3.89 16.52
CA ILE A 83 14.78 -3.12 17.39
C ILE A 83 13.35 -3.70 17.34
N LEU A 84 12.95 -4.21 16.17
CA LEU A 84 11.57 -4.65 15.91
C LEU A 84 11.40 -6.17 15.87
N GLY A 85 12.43 -6.95 16.21
CA GLY A 85 12.36 -8.42 16.27
C GLY A 85 12.07 -9.10 14.93
N VAL A 86 12.69 -8.62 13.84
CA VAL A 86 12.48 -9.16 12.48
C VAL A 86 13.03 -10.58 12.41
N HIS A 87 12.14 -11.54 12.13
CA HIS A 87 12.50 -12.96 12.11
C HIS A 87 13.46 -13.34 10.97
N GLU A 88 13.38 -12.67 9.82
CA GLU A 88 14.12 -13.06 8.61
C GLU A 88 14.70 -11.85 7.85
N TYR A 89 15.90 -11.42 8.26
CA TYR A 89 16.68 -10.38 7.57
C TYR A 89 17.15 -10.75 6.16
N ASN A 90 16.98 -12.01 5.75
CA ASN A 90 17.45 -12.53 4.46
C ASN A 90 16.34 -12.63 3.40
N LEU A 91 15.08 -12.31 3.75
CA LEU A 91 13.97 -12.31 2.80
C LEU A 91 14.19 -11.26 1.70
N PRO A 92 14.00 -11.59 0.41
CA PRO A 92 14.09 -10.63 -0.67
C PRO A 92 13.04 -9.52 -0.51
N LEU A 93 13.50 -8.27 -0.44
CA LEU A 93 12.68 -7.06 -0.27
C LEU A 93 11.79 -6.72 -1.48
N PHE A 94 11.74 -7.56 -2.52
CA PHE A 94 10.96 -7.25 -3.72
C PHE A 94 9.49 -7.01 -3.40
N GLY A 95 8.85 -7.93 -2.67
CA GLY A 95 7.46 -7.76 -2.27
C GLY A 95 7.25 -6.65 -1.23
N TYR A 96 8.27 -6.32 -0.44
CA TYR A 96 8.25 -5.16 0.47
C TYR A 96 8.07 -3.85 -0.31
N TRP A 97 8.80 -3.65 -1.41
CA TRP A 97 8.67 -2.45 -2.22
C TRP A 97 7.28 -2.36 -2.87
N VAL A 98 6.76 -3.49 -3.34
CA VAL A 98 5.40 -3.58 -3.89
C VAL A 98 4.35 -3.24 -2.84
N TRP A 99 4.54 -3.73 -1.60
CA TRP A 99 3.69 -3.43 -0.46
C TRP A 99 3.71 -1.95 -0.09
N LEU A 100 4.90 -1.34 -0.01
CA LEU A 100 5.10 0.08 0.31
C LEU A 100 4.47 1.02 -0.73
N LEU A 101 4.38 0.60 -1.98
CA LEU A 101 3.75 1.39 -3.03
C LEU A 101 2.23 1.55 -2.83
N SER A 102 1.55 0.59 -2.20
CA SER A 102 0.10 0.65 -1.99
C SER A 102 -0.36 1.91 -1.22
N PRO A 103 0.17 2.22 -0.01
CA PRO A 103 -0.21 3.45 0.68
C PRO A 103 0.27 4.71 -0.06
N ILE A 104 1.39 4.66 -0.79
CA ILE A 104 1.88 5.80 -1.59
C ILE A 104 0.87 6.19 -2.67
N PHE A 105 0.34 5.22 -3.41
CA PHE A 105 -0.68 5.48 -4.42
C PHE A 105 -1.95 6.07 -3.82
N MET A 106 -2.36 5.60 -2.64
CA MET A 106 -3.54 6.11 -1.97
C MET A 106 -3.35 7.55 -1.46
N ILE A 107 -2.14 7.89 -0.97
CA ILE A 107 -1.76 9.27 -0.64
C ILE A 107 -1.83 10.17 -1.87
N ILE A 108 -1.23 9.75 -3.00
CA ILE A 108 -1.25 10.51 -4.26
C ILE A 108 -2.69 10.71 -4.76
N HIS A 109 -3.53 9.68 -4.64
CA HIS A 109 -4.94 9.75 -5.00
C HIS A 109 -5.69 10.83 -4.22
N HIS A 110 -5.52 10.87 -2.88
CA HIS A 110 -6.11 11.92 -2.05
C HIS A 110 -5.62 13.32 -2.41
N PHE A 111 -4.33 13.48 -2.72
CA PHE A 111 -3.80 14.77 -3.19
C PHE A 111 -4.42 15.22 -4.50
N LYS A 112 -4.55 14.31 -5.49
CA LYS A 112 -5.19 14.63 -6.77
C LYS A 112 -6.66 15.01 -6.60
N GLN A 113 -7.42 14.25 -5.80
CA GLN A 113 -8.82 14.55 -5.52
C GLN A 113 -9.00 15.92 -4.84
N ASN A 114 -8.16 16.25 -3.85
CA ASN A 114 -8.23 17.54 -3.16
C ASN A 114 -7.87 18.72 -4.07
N LYS A 115 -6.88 18.53 -4.97
CA LYS A 115 -6.52 19.55 -5.96
C LYS A 115 -7.67 19.84 -6.94
N LEU A 116 -8.34 18.80 -7.46
CA LEU A 116 -9.50 18.97 -8.33
C LEU A 116 -10.65 19.70 -7.64
N LYS A 117 -10.96 19.36 -6.39
CA LYS A 117 -11.98 20.06 -5.61
C LYS A 117 -11.65 21.53 -5.39
N SER A 118 -10.37 21.85 -5.18
CA SER A 118 -9.91 23.24 -5.00
C SER A 118 -9.95 24.07 -6.29
N GLN A 119 -9.92 23.44 -7.47
CA GLN A 119 -9.99 24.12 -8.77
C GLN A 119 -11.44 24.30 -9.27
N ALA A 120 -12.40 23.63 -8.63
CA ALA A 120 -13.81 23.70 -8.96
C ALA A 120 -14.59 24.73 -8.11
N ILE A 121 -13.90 25.45 -7.22
CA ILE A 121 -14.40 26.57 -6.40
C ILE A 121 -13.81 27.85 -6.98
#